data_AF-A0A7J9FE79-F1
#
_entry.id   AF-A0A7J9FE79-F1
#
_cell.length_a   1.000
_cell.length_b   1.000
_cell.length_c   1.000
_cell.angle_alpha   90.00
_cell.angle_beta   90.00
_cell.angle_gamma   90.00
#
_symmetry.space_group_name_H-M   'P 1'
#
loop_
_entity.id
_entity.type
_entity.pdbx_description
1 polymer ?
#
loop_
_entity_poly.entity_id
_entity_poly.type
_entity_poly.pdbx_seq_one_letter_code
_entity_poly.pdbx_strand_id
1 'polypeptide(L)'
;MRERLCLEVERLGLSAVIMGSRGFGAEKRGSDGRLGSVSDYCVHHCVCPVIVVRYPEDKDGGDAAPVVTVKETEVVEKDGKG
;
A
#
# COMPACT_ATOMS: atom_id res chain seq x y z
N MET A 1 -1.50 8.44 -13.84
CA MET A 1 -2.09 7.09 -13.60
C MET A 1 -2.56 6.92 -12.16
N ARG A 2 -1.67 7.10 -11.17
CA ARG A 2 -1.98 6.94 -9.72
C ARG A 2 -3.16 7.77 -9.19
N GLU A 3 -3.24 9.06 -9.56
CA GLU A 3 -4.35 9.95 -9.16
C GLU A 3 -5.71 9.47 -9.68
N ARG A 4 -5.77 9.12 -10.98
CA ARG A 4 -7.00 8.57 -11.58
C ARG A 4 -7.46 7.27 -10.92
N LEU A 5 -6.52 6.43 -10.50
CA LEU A 5 -6.84 5.20 -9.75
C LEU A 5 -7.57 5.53 -8.44
N CYS A 6 -7.07 6.49 -7.66
CA CYS A 6 -7.71 6.86 -6.39
C CYS A 6 -9.11 7.46 -6.60
N LEU A 7 -9.26 8.33 -7.61
CA LEU A 7 -10.54 8.94 -7.95
C LEU A 7 -11.59 7.91 -8.37
N GLU A 8 -11.22 6.92 -9.18
CA GLU A 8 -12.17 5.90 -9.63
C GLU A 8 -12.53 4.91 -8.51
N VAL A 9 -11.60 4.61 -7.61
CA VAL A 9 -11.88 3.78 -6.43
C VAL A 9 -12.95 4.43 -5.55
N GLU A 10 -12.84 5.73 -5.31
CA GLU A 10 -13.83 6.50 -4.57
C GLU A 10 -15.16 6.59 -5.33
N ARG A 11 -15.13 6.96 -6.62
CA ARG A 11 -16.31 7.09 -7.46
C ARG A 11 -17.13 5.81 -7.56
N LEU A 12 -16.46 4.66 -7.61
CA LEU A 12 -17.10 3.34 -7.71
C LEU A 12 -17.46 2.74 -6.33
N GLY A 13 -17.06 3.38 -5.22
CA GLY A 13 -17.36 2.91 -3.87
C GLY A 13 -16.72 1.56 -3.55
N LEU A 14 -15.48 1.32 -3.99
CA LEU A 14 -14.81 0.04 -3.75
C LEU A 14 -14.39 -0.09 -2.28
N SER A 15 -14.52 -1.30 -1.74
CA SER A 15 -14.18 -1.59 -0.34
C SER A 15 -12.70 -1.88 -0.11
N ALA A 16 -11.93 -2.25 -1.15
CA ALA A 16 -10.49 -2.51 -1.07
C ALA A 16 -9.85 -2.49 -2.47
N VAL A 17 -8.53 -2.25 -2.52
CA VAL A 17 -7.73 -2.31 -3.75
C VAL A 17 -6.56 -3.29 -3.57
N ILE A 18 -6.42 -4.21 -4.53
CA ILE A 18 -5.30 -5.15 -4.58
C ILE A 18 -4.36 -4.73 -5.70
N MET A 19 -3.08 -4.56 -5.38
CA MET A 19 -2.04 -4.19 -6.34
C MET A 19 -0.91 -5.20 -6.35
N GLY A 20 -0.46 -5.55 -7.56
CA GLY A 20 0.78 -6.28 -7.73
C GLY A 20 2.00 -5.41 -7.43
N SER A 21 3.07 -6.05 -6.98
CA SER A 21 4.41 -5.47 -6.94
C SER A 21 5.23 -5.89 -8.17
N ARG A 22 6.28 -5.15 -8.52
CA ARG A 22 7.12 -5.44 -9.70
C ARG A 22 8.14 -6.59 -9.51
N GLY A 23 8.02 -7.37 -8.43
CA GLY A 23 8.58 -8.73 -8.37
C GLY A 23 10.08 -8.93 -8.60
N PHE A 24 10.95 -7.95 -8.33
CA PHE A 24 12.41 -8.19 -8.32
C PHE A 24 13.07 -7.56 -7.09
N GLY A 25 13.51 -8.40 -6.17
CA GLY A 25 14.46 -8.04 -5.12
C GLY A 25 13.94 -7.16 -3.98
N ALA A 26 12.62 -7.08 -3.73
CA ALA A 26 12.11 -6.38 -2.54
C ALA A 26 12.41 -7.14 -1.23
N GLU A 27 12.62 -8.45 -1.35
CA GLU A 27 13.17 -9.32 -0.31
C GLU A 27 14.71 -9.31 -0.32
N LYS A 28 15.34 -9.36 -1.50
CA LYS A 28 16.81 -9.48 -1.63
C LYS A 28 17.61 -8.18 -1.47
N ARG A 29 17.00 -7.00 -1.63
CA ARG A 29 17.64 -5.71 -1.34
C ARG A 29 17.24 -5.28 0.05
N GLY A 30 18.18 -5.44 0.99
CA GLY A 30 18.02 -5.09 2.39
C GLY A 30 17.35 -3.72 2.63
N SER A 31 16.61 -3.66 3.73
CA SER A 31 15.96 -2.52 4.40
C SER A 31 15.05 -1.57 3.59
N ASP A 32 15.22 -1.39 2.28
CA ASP A 32 14.51 -0.38 1.51
C ASP A 32 13.57 -1.03 0.47
N GLY A 33 12.68 -1.91 0.95
CA GLY A 33 11.61 -2.59 0.20
C GLY A 33 10.58 -1.63 -0.42
N ARG A 34 11.02 -0.77 -1.34
CA ARG A 34 10.24 0.36 -1.86
C ARG A 34 9.06 -0.15 -2.68
N LEU A 35 7.91 0.49 -2.46
CA LEU A 35 6.73 0.33 -3.28
C LEU A 35 6.98 0.95 -4.67
N GLY A 36 6.31 0.43 -5.70
CA GLY A 36 6.30 1.09 -7.00
C GLY A 36 5.55 2.42 -6.93
N SER A 37 5.87 3.39 -7.80
CA SER A 37 5.30 4.75 -7.79
C SER A 37 3.76 4.84 -7.77
N VAL A 38 3.06 3.85 -8.32
CA VAL A 38 1.58 3.78 -8.27
C VAL A 38 1.14 3.22 -6.92
N SER A 39 1.72 2.10 -6.49
CA SER A 39 1.35 1.45 -5.23
C SER A 39 1.68 2.32 -4.01
N ASP A 40 2.83 2.98 -4.04
CA ASP A 40 3.28 3.94 -3.03
C ASP A 40 2.27 5.08 -2.86
N TYR A 41 1.81 5.66 -3.97
CA TYR A 41 0.83 6.74 -3.94
C TYR A 41 -0.53 6.24 -3.41
N CYS A 42 -1.01 5.10 -3.87
CA CYS A 42 -2.30 4.59 -3.42
C CYS A 42 -2.29 4.23 -1.92
N VAL A 43 -1.20 3.67 -1.37
CA VAL A 43 -1.12 3.36 0.07
C VAL A 43 -1.28 4.60 0.95
N HIS A 44 -0.87 5.78 0.48
CA HIS A 44 -0.97 7.04 1.23
C HIS A 44 -2.24 7.85 0.94
N HIS A 45 -2.89 7.63 -0.22
CA HIS A 45 -3.94 8.53 -0.71
C HIS A 45 -5.27 7.85 -1.07
N CYS A 46 -5.32 6.52 -1.10
CA CYS A 46 -6.55 5.82 -1.42
C CYS A 46 -7.53 5.86 -0.24
N VAL A 47 -8.82 5.99 -0.54
CA VAL A 47 -9.90 6.09 0.46
C VAL A 47 -10.23 4.75 1.13
N CYS A 48 -9.72 3.64 0.59
CA CYS A 48 -9.99 2.29 1.07
C CYS A 48 -8.68 1.52 1.35
N PRO A 49 -8.74 0.41 2.11
CA PRO A 49 -7.59 -0.46 2.33
C PRO A 49 -6.88 -0.86 1.04
N VAL A 50 -5.54 -0.78 1.08
CA VAL A 50 -4.66 -1.12 -0.03
C VAL A 50 -3.81 -2.33 0.32
N ILE A 51 -3.89 -3.37 -0.50
CA ILE A 51 -3.15 -4.62 -0.33
C ILE A 51 -2.11 -4.72 -1.44
N VAL A 52 -0.83 -4.79 -1.07
CA VAL A 52 0.27 -4.94 -2.04
C VAL A 52 0.80 -6.36 -2.00
N VAL A 53 0.58 -7.10 -3.08
CA VAL A 53 1.00 -8.51 -3.19
C VAL A 53 2.46 -8.59 -3.65
N ARG A 54 3.30 -9.21 -2.82
CA ARG A 54 4.71 -9.49 -3.09
C ARG A 54 4.87 -10.98 -3.37
N TYR A 55 5.58 -11.33 -4.45
CA TYR A 55 5.89 -12.73 -4.76
C TYR A 55 7.22 -13.11 -4.10
N PRO A 56 7.27 -14.19 -3.30
CA PRO A 56 8.54 -14.74 -2.81
C PRO A 56 9.32 -15.33 -3.98
N GLU A 57 10.63 -15.08 -4.03
CA GLU A 57 11.47 -15.55 -5.14
C GLU A 57 11.96 -16.98 -4.95
N ASP A 58 11.94 -17.51 -3.72
CA ASP A 58 12.53 -18.80 -3.38
C ASP A 58 11.50 -19.74 -2.73
N LYS A 59 11.62 -21.04 -3.04
CA LYS A 59 10.71 -22.14 -2.64
C LYS A 59 10.73 -22.50 -1.15
N ASP A 60 11.21 -21.60 -0.29
CA ASP A 60 11.05 -21.68 1.15
C ASP A 60 9.88 -20.79 1.57
N GLY A 61 8.70 -21.11 1.04
CA GLY A 61 7.43 -20.48 1.43
C GLY A 61 6.97 -20.94 2.81
N GLY A 62 7.85 -20.86 3.81
CA GLY A 62 7.63 -21.38 5.16
C GLY A 62 7.10 -20.31 6.11
N ASP A 63 5.82 -20.40 6.44
CA ASP A 63 5.26 -20.11 7.77
C ASP A 63 5.66 -18.79 8.44
N ALA A 64 5.85 -17.70 7.69
CA ALA A 64 5.96 -16.39 8.30
C ALA A 64 4.60 -16.02 8.91
N ALA A 65 4.54 -16.00 10.25
CA ALA A 65 3.34 -15.57 10.96
C ALA A 65 2.96 -14.14 10.52
N PRO A 66 1.66 -13.83 10.37
CA PRO A 66 1.24 -12.48 10.02
C PRO A 66 1.69 -11.50 11.09
N VAL A 67 2.46 -10.49 10.69
CA VAL A 67 2.90 -9.39 11.57
C VAL A 67 1.96 -8.21 11.35
N VAL A 68 1.41 -7.68 12.45
CA VAL A 68 0.58 -6.48 12.43
C VAL A 68 1.35 -5.35 13.10
N THR A 69 1.58 -4.27 12.36
CA THR A 69 2.15 -3.03 12.88
C THR A 69 1.11 -1.93 12.82
N VAL A 70 1.01 -1.12 13.87
CA VAL A 70 0.08 0.00 13.97
C VAL A 70 0.90 1.27 14.02
N LYS A 71 0.60 2.23 13.14
CA LYS A 71 1.11 3.60 13.27
C LYS A 71 0.09 4.39 14.10
N GLU A 72 0.56 5.09 15.12
CA GLU A 72 -0.26 6.08 15.82
C GLU A 72 -0.62 7.20 14.83
N THR A 73 -1.89 7.61 14.83
CA THR A 73 -2.36 8.70 13.98
C THR A 73 -2.39 9.99 14.81
N GLU A 74 -1.64 11.00 14.38
CA GLU A 74 -1.82 12.36 14.88
C GLU A 74 -3.02 12.97 14.14
N VAL A 75 -4.05 13.36 14.89
CA VAL A 75 -5.24 14.00 14.32
C VAL A 75 -4.88 15.46 14.03
N VAL A 76 -4.65 15.79 12.76
CA VAL A 76 -4.45 17.19 12.35
C VAL A 76 -5.82 17.86 12.24
N GLU A 77 -6.20 18.60 13.28
CA GLU A 77 -7.32 19.55 13.18
C GLU A 77 -6.95 20.61 12.12
N LYS A 78 -7.70 20.64 11.02
CA LYS A 78 -7.65 21.78 10.09
C LYS A 78 -8.57 22.85 10.65
N ASP A 79 -8.00 23.84 11.31
CA ASP A 79 -8.67 25.09 11.62
C ASP A 79 -9.17 25.73 10.32
N GLY A 80 -10.48 25.62 10.09
CA GLY A 80 -11.18 26.33 9.04
C GLY A 80 -11.21 27.82 9.39
N LYS A 81 -10.47 28.63 8.63
CA LYS A 81 -10.67 30.08 8.62
C LYS A 81 -11.44 30.45 7.35
N GLY A 82 -12.73 30.70 7.53
CA GLY A 82 -13.55 31.43 6.56
C GLY A 82 -13.23 32.92 6.53
#